data_AF-A0A9D0RBT3-F1
#
_entry.id   AF-A0A9D0RBT3-F1
#
_cell.length_a   1.000
_cell.length_b   1.000
_cell.length_c   1.000
_cell.angle_alpha   90.00
_cell.angle_beta   90.00
_cell.angle_gamma   90.00
#
_symmetry.space_group_name_H-M   'P 1'
#
loop_
_entity.id
_entity.type
_entity.pdbx_description
1 polymer ?
#
loop_
_entity_poly.entity_id
_entity_poly.type
_entity_poly.pdbx_seq_one_letter_code
_entity_poly.pdbx_strand_id
1 'polypeptide(L)'
;MKIANYAPKAPADARPEALRLFLSQASDSDQRPCPACRAPCRCARHSRKCTCGCSPRCPKAAWALSSEPERYPIEPKAVPLVYALAGLRLMPPCWSCEGHVAAGGRCKLPQVWFYATSTLYVEMLAECLHDLFVTQTLHAPWEIAVSSFQADAQATTFILRPQSDPERPFHLGMLQQDLEALGDTLVPVLRNLARQKLARLSRTTPGRRNRGIEITPPA
;
A
#
# COMPACT_ATOMS: atom_id res chain seq x y z
N MET A 1 -27.04 -20.47 -1.40
CA MET A 1 -26.43 -19.20 -1.85
C MET A 1 -26.75 -18.14 -0.79
N LYS A 2 -25.81 -17.87 0.13
CA LYS A 2 -26.02 -16.88 1.20
C LYS A 2 -25.66 -15.51 0.65
N ILE A 3 -26.61 -14.59 0.66
CA ILE A 3 -26.39 -13.17 0.31
C ILE A 3 -25.40 -12.64 1.35
N ALA A 4 -24.20 -12.28 0.91
CA ALA A 4 -23.16 -11.76 1.76
C ALA A 4 -23.62 -10.43 2.37
N ASN A 5 -23.49 -10.32 3.69
CA ASN A 5 -23.78 -9.11 4.45
C ASN A 5 -22.96 -7.95 3.89
N TYR A 6 -23.68 -6.96 3.37
CA TYR A 6 -23.15 -5.70 2.89
C TYR A 6 -22.41 -5.00 4.05
N ALA A 7 -21.09 -4.86 3.96
CA ALA A 7 -20.35 -4.05 4.92
C ALA A 7 -20.81 -2.59 4.74
N PRO A 8 -21.32 -1.91 5.79
CA PRO A 8 -21.79 -0.55 5.66
C PRO A 8 -20.65 0.35 5.19
N LYS A 9 -20.94 1.21 4.21
CA LYS A 9 -20.05 2.28 3.75
C LYS A 9 -19.60 3.06 4.98
N ALA A 10 -18.29 3.05 5.27
CA ALA A 10 -17.77 3.76 6.44
C ALA A 10 -18.24 5.23 6.39
N PRO A 11 -18.83 5.77 7.48
CA PRO A 11 -19.35 7.13 7.48
C PRO A 11 -18.25 8.13 7.12
N ALA A 12 -18.61 9.22 6.44
CA ALA A 12 -17.68 10.27 6.00
C ALA A 12 -16.83 10.85 7.15
N ASP A 13 -17.29 10.71 8.40
CA ASP A 13 -16.62 11.12 9.64
C ASP A 13 -15.46 10.21 10.06
N ALA A 14 -15.22 9.08 9.37
CA ALA A 14 -14.15 8.13 9.72
C ALA A 14 -12.76 8.53 9.18
N ARG A 15 -12.61 9.63 8.41
CA ARG A 15 -11.30 10.01 7.82
C ARG A 15 -10.21 10.26 8.86
N PRO A 16 -10.43 11.04 9.94
CA PRO A 16 -9.41 11.23 10.97
C PRO A 16 -9.01 9.91 11.66
N GLU A 17 -9.97 9.01 11.88
CA GLU A 17 -9.72 7.70 12.48
C GLU A 17 -8.89 6.81 11.53
N ALA A 18 -9.23 6.76 10.25
CA ALA A 18 -8.47 6.03 9.24
C ALA A 18 -7.02 6.55 9.12
N LEU A 19 -6.80 7.87 9.18
CA LEU A 19 -5.45 8.45 9.21
C LEU A 19 -4.68 8.06 10.48
N ARG A 20 -5.33 8.06 11.65
CA ARG A 20 -4.71 7.61 12.90
C ARG A 20 -4.37 6.13 12.84
N LEU A 21 -5.29 5.30 12.32
CA LEU A 21 -5.06 3.88 12.10
C LEU A 21 -3.85 3.66 11.18
N PHE A 22 -3.76 4.40 10.08
CA PHE A 22 -2.61 4.39 9.17
C PHE A 22 -1.29 4.74 9.89
N LEU A 23 -1.27 5.80 10.68
CA LEU A 23 -0.08 6.24 11.41
C LEU A 23 0.31 5.29 12.56
N SER A 24 -0.66 4.55 13.10
CA SER A 24 -0.44 3.56 14.17
C SER A 24 0.14 2.23 13.68
N GLN A 25 0.25 2.02 12.37
CA GLN A 25 0.80 0.78 11.84
C GLN A 25 2.25 0.61 12.27
N ALA A 26 2.59 -0.61 12.70
CA ALA A 26 3.94 -0.98 13.10
C ALA A 26 4.96 -0.71 11.99
N SER A 27 6.17 -0.26 12.35
CA SER A 27 7.28 -0.25 11.41
C SER A 27 7.85 -1.65 11.21
N ASP A 28 8.75 -1.82 10.24
CA ASP A 28 9.47 -3.07 10.02
C ASP A 28 10.33 -3.49 11.21
N SER A 29 10.82 -2.51 11.99
CA SER A 29 11.55 -2.76 13.22
C SER A 29 10.64 -3.19 14.36
N ASP A 30 9.35 -2.90 14.31
CA ASP A 30 8.38 -3.30 15.35
C ASP A 30 7.78 -4.67 15.04
N GLN A 31 7.43 -4.92 13.77
CA GLN A 31 6.80 -6.16 13.35
C GLN A 31 7.23 -6.53 11.92
N ARG A 32 7.47 -7.83 11.71
CA ARG A 32 7.89 -8.37 10.40
C ARG A 32 6.85 -8.04 9.31
N PRO A 33 7.26 -7.53 8.14
CA PRO A 33 6.34 -7.31 7.02
C PRO A 33 5.90 -8.60 6.32
N CYS A 34 6.78 -9.61 6.25
CA CYS A 34 6.47 -10.89 5.62
C CYS A 34 5.66 -11.80 6.58
N PRO A 35 4.36 -12.05 6.34
CA PRO A 35 3.52 -12.79 7.28
C PRO A 35 3.93 -14.26 7.46
N ALA A 36 4.46 -14.89 6.41
CA ALA A 36 4.87 -16.29 6.44
C ALA A 36 6.37 -16.50 6.82
N CYS A 37 7.10 -15.44 7.16
CA CYS A 37 8.54 -15.56 7.40
C CYS A 37 8.88 -16.26 8.72
N ARG A 38 9.29 -17.54 8.62
CA ARG A 38 9.75 -18.36 9.75
C ARG A 38 11.27 -18.37 9.93
N ALA A 39 12.00 -17.63 9.10
CA ALA A 39 13.46 -17.60 9.15
C ALA A 39 13.95 -16.99 10.48
N PRO A 40 14.89 -17.62 11.18
CA PRO A 40 15.53 -17.01 12.34
C PRO A 40 16.28 -15.75 11.90
N CYS A 41 16.22 -14.70 12.71
CA CYS A 41 17.05 -13.52 12.45
C CYS A 41 18.55 -13.89 12.51
N ARG A 42 19.39 -13.13 11.79
CA ARG A 42 20.85 -13.27 11.81
C ARG A 42 21.54 -12.56 13.00
N CYS A 43 20.80 -11.92 13.89
CA CYS A 43 21.37 -11.34 15.10
C CYS A 43 21.72 -12.42 16.13
N ALA A 44 22.47 -12.05 17.17
CA ALA A 44 22.88 -12.94 18.25
C ALA A 44 21.72 -13.69 18.95
N ARG A 45 20.49 -13.15 18.92
CA ARG A 45 19.32 -13.80 19.54
C ARG A 45 18.73 -14.94 18.71
N HIS A 46 19.05 -15.03 17.42
CA HIS A 46 18.54 -16.03 16.47
C HIS A 46 17.01 -16.29 16.52
N SER A 47 16.24 -15.30 16.97
CA SER A 47 14.80 -15.46 17.22
C SER A 47 14.00 -15.39 15.93
N ARG A 48 12.98 -16.25 15.83
CA ARG A 48 11.98 -16.25 14.74
C ARG A 48 10.98 -15.11 14.84
N LYS A 49 10.91 -14.43 15.99
CA LYS A 49 10.04 -13.26 16.22
C LYS A 49 10.78 -11.93 16.06
N CYS A 50 12.10 -11.95 16.00
CA CYS A 50 12.87 -10.71 15.95
C CYS A 50 12.81 -10.08 14.55
N THR A 51 12.78 -8.76 14.48
CA THR A 51 12.70 -7.93 13.28
C THR A 51 14.05 -7.41 12.80
N CYS A 52 15.12 -7.74 13.53
CA CYS A 52 16.48 -7.37 13.15
C CYS A 52 16.82 -7.83 11.73
N GLY A 53 17.28 -6.90 10.90
CA GLY A 53 17.68 -7.21 9.52
C GLY A 53 16.52 -7.61 8.60
N CYS A 54 15.25 -7.44 9.01
CA CYS A 54 14.16 -7.39 8.05
C CYS A 54 14.38 -6.21 7.10
N SER A 55 14.28 -6.48 5.81
CA SER A 55 14.58 -5.54 4.74
C SER A 55 13.93 -6.04 3.45
N PRO A 56 13.55 -5.14 2.53
CA PRO A 56 13.13 -5.54 1.18
C PRO A 56 14.20 -6.37 0.45
N ARG A 57 15.48 -6.23 0.82
CA ARG A 57 16.61 -6.98 0.25
C ARG A 57 16.86 -8.34 0.92
N CYS A 58 15.97 -8.77 1.82
CA CYS A 58 16.09 -10.08 2.45
C CYS A 58 15.98 -11.18 1.37
N PRO A 59 16.95 -12.12 1.27
CA PRO A 59 16.94 -13.15 0.24
C PRO A 59 15.76 -14.13 0.35
N LYS A 60 15.05 -14.10 1.49
CA LYS A 60 13.85 -14.90 1.74
C LYS A 60 12.55 -14.11 1.56
N ALA A 61 12.61 -12.82 1.26
CA ALA A 61 11.41 -11.98 1.15
C ALA A 61 10.51 -12.46 0.00
N ALA A 62 11.09 -12.74 -1.17
CA ALA A 62 10.35 -13.25 -2.33
C ALA A 62 9.50 -14.48 -2.00
N TRP A 63 10.10 -15.44 -1.30
CA TRP A 63 9.43 -16.65 -0.83
C TRP A 63 8.43 -16.33 0.30
N ALA A 64 8.83 -15.57 1.31
CA ALA A 64 8.00 -15.35 2.50
C ALA A 64 6.82 -14.39 2.32
N LEU A 65 6.76 -13.65 1.21
CA LEU A 65 5.65 -12.75 0.85
C LEU A 65 4.62 -13.44 -0.05
N SER A 66 4.96 -14.55 -0.71
CA SER A 66 4.03 -15.30 -1.54
C SER A 66 3.21 -16.27 -0.71
N SER A 67 1.94 -16.45 -1.08
CA SER A 67 1.06 -17.49 -0.52
C SER A 67 1.36 -18.88 -1.06
N GLU A 68 1.96 -18.99 -2.25
CA GLU A 68 2.35 -20.25 -2.91
C GLU A 68 3.82 -20.16 -3.37
N PRO A 69 4.77 -20.07 -2.43
CA PRO A 69 6.11 -19.61 -2.77
C PRO A 69 6.96 -20.63 -3.54
N GLU A 70 6.61 -21.91 -3.53
CA GLU A 70 7.22 -22.93 -4.39
C GLU A 70 6.79 -22.80 -5.85
N ARG A 71 5.56 -22.35 -6.10
CA ARG A 71 4.95 -22.32 -7.44
C ARG A 71 4.98 -20.92 -8.06
N TYR A 72 4.79 -19.90 -7.23
CA TYR A 72 4.66 -18.50 -7.61
C TYR A 72 5.44 -17.60 -6.62
N PRO A 73 6.79 -17.74 -6.54
CA PRO A 73 7.59 -16.80 -5.75
C PRO A 73 7.44 -15.39 -6.31
N ILE A 74 7.50 -14.37 -5.43
CA ILE A 74 7.49 -12.98 -5.88
C ILE A 74 8.75 -12.72 -6.70
N GLU A 75 8.58 -12.15 -7.88
CA GLU A 75 9.68 -11.83 -8.79
C GLU A 75 10.62 -10.79 -8.15
N PRO A 76 11.96 -10.95 -8.23
CA PRO A 76 12.91 -10.18 -7.44
C PRO A 76 12.77 -8.67 -7.54
N LYS A 77 12.45 -8.12 -8.72
CA LYS A 77 12.31 -6.67 -8.92
C LYS A 77 11.00 -6.11 -8.36
N ALA A 78 9.99 -6.95 -8.16
CA ALA A 78 8.74 -6.55 -7.50
C ALA A 78 8.82 -6.62 -5.96
N VAL A 79 9.78 -7.37 -5.40
CA VAL A 79 9.90 -7.58 -3.95
C VAL A 79 9.91 -6.28 -3.14
N PRO A 80 10.69 -5.23 -3.49
CA PRO A 80 10.73 -4.01 -2.68
C PRO A 80 9.34 -3.37 -2.50
N LEU A 81 8.58 -3.23 -3.57
CA LEU A 81 7.23 -2.67 -3.54
C LEU A 81 6.24 -3.57 -2.79
N VAL A 82 6.25 -4.88 -3.05
CA VAL A 82 5.39 -5.85 -2.36
C VAL A 82 5.68 -5.85 -0.86
N TYR A 83 6.95 -5.79 -0.49
CA TYR A 83 7.40 -5.72 0.89
C TYR A 83 6.93 -4.42 1.58
N ALA A 84 7.05 -3.28 0.91
CA ALA A 84 6.58 -1.99 1.43
C ALA A 84 5.05 -1.98 1.68
N LEU A 85 4.27 -2.50 0.73
CA LEU A 85 2.81 -2.62 0.87
C LEU A 85 2.42 -3.58 1.99
N ALA A 86 3.09 -4.73 2.09
CA ALA A 86 2.89 -5.67 3.20
C ALA A 86 3.21 -5.03 4.56
N GLY A 87 4.26 -4.21 4.65
CA GLY A 87 4.64 -3.47 5.84
C GLY A 87 3.60 -2.43 6.28
N LEU A 88 2.81 -1.88 5.36
CA LEU A 88 1.70 -0.98 5.70
C LEU A 88 0.51 -1.70 6.32
N ARG A 89 0.33 -3.01 6.08
CA ARG A 89 -0.75 -3.89 6.62
C ARG A 89 -2.19 -3.51 6.30
N LEU A 90 -2.41 -2.29 5.82
CA LEU A 90 -3.70 -1.76 5.39
C LEU A 90 -3.94 -1.90 3.89
N MET A 91 -2.87 -2.25 3.14
CA MET A 91 -2.89 -2.48 1.71
C MET A 91 -2.17 -3.79 1.35
N PRO A 92 -2.60 -4.95 1.90
CA PRO A 92 -1.86 -6.19 1.71
C PRO A 92 -1.82 -6.59 0.22
N PRO A 93 -0.64 -6.91 -0.32
CA PRO A 93 -0.51 -7.38 -1.69
C PRO A 93 -1.11 -8.79 -1.84
N CYS A 94 -1.68 -9.07 -3.01
CA CYS A 94 -2.31 -10.37 -3.31
C CYS A 94 -1.83 -11.00 -4.62
N TRP A 95 -1.26 -10.20 -5.52
CA TRP A 95 -0.57 -10.69 -6.71
C TRP A 95 0.49 -9.67 -7.14
N SER A 96 1.53 -10.12 -7.83
CA SER A 96 2.52 -9.23 -8.42
C SER A 96 3.14 -9.82 -9.69
N CYS A 97 3.63 -8.95 -10.56
CA CYS A 97 4.39 -9.25 -11.76
C CYS A 97 5.41 -8.12 -11.95
N GLU A 98 6.68 -8.42 -12.16
CA GLU A 98 7.76 -7.46 -12.42
C GLU A 98 7.80 -7.01 -13.88
N GLY A 99 7.01 -7.69 -14.73
CA GLY A 99 6.95 -7.44 -16.16
C GLY A 99 7.97 -8.30 -16.92
N HIS A 100 7.63 -8.66 -18.15
CA HIS A 100 8.48 -9.50 -18.99
C HIS A 100 8.23 -9.21 -20.46
N VAL A 101 9.26 -9.42 -21.28
CA VAL A 101 9.14 -9.37 -22.73
C VAL A 101 8.57 -10.72 -23.19
N ALA A 102 7.34 -10.72 -23.69
CA ALA A 102 6.71 -11.91 -24.25
C ALA A 102 7.38 -12.33 -25.56
N ALA A 103 7.18 -13.60 -25.94
CA ALA A 103 7.51 -14.08 -27.27
C ALA A 103 6.77 -13.22 -28.32
N GLY A 104 7.53 -12.48 -29.14
CA GLY A 104 6.99 -11.47 -30.05
C GLY A 104 7.26 -10.02 -29.64
N GLY A 105 8.05 -9.78 -28.59
CA GLY A 105 8.57 -8.45 -28.25
C GLY A 105 7.60 -7.55 -27.48
N ARG A 106 6.35 -7.99 -27.23
CA ARG A 106 5.40 -7.24 -26.41
C ARG A 106 5.81 -7.31 -24.94
N CYS A 107 5.99 -6.15 -24.31
CA CYS A 107 6.31 -6.09 -22.90
C CYS A 107 5.03 -6.14 -22.06
N LYS A 108 4.91 -7.14 -21.17
CA LYS A 108 3.93 -7.10 -20.10
C LYS A 108 4.43 -6.10 -19.06
N LEU A 109 3.64 -5.08 -18.78
CA LEU A 109 3.99 -4.06 -17.79
C LEU A 109 4.02 -4.66 -16.38
N PRO A 110 4.89 -4.18 -15.48
CA PRO A 110 4.86 -4.57 -14.09
C PRO A 110 3.55 -4.15 -13.41
N GLN A 111 3.04 -4.97 -12.52
CA GLN A 111 1.80 -4.73 -11.80
C GLN A 111 1.86 -5.33 -10.40
N VAL A 112 1.34 -4.61 -9.41
CA VAL A 112 1.13 -5.15 -8.06
C VAL A 112 -0.33 -4.98 -7.68
N TRP A 113 -0.98 -6.09 -7.34
CA TRP A 113 -2.37 -6.13 -6.93
C TRP A 113 -2.41 -6.14 -5.40
N PHE A 114 -3.34 -5.39 -4.83
CA PHE A 114 -3.48 -5.26 -3.39
C PHE A 114 -4.93 -5.06 -2.98
N TYR A 115 -5.27 -5.44 -1.76
CA TYR A 115 -6.57 -5.16 -1.16
C TYR A 115 -6.53 -3.84 -0.41
N ALA A 116 -7.64 -3.10 -0.35
CA ALA A 116 -7.79 -2.02 0.60
C ALA A 116 -9.23 -1.93 1.12
N THR A 117 -9.37 -1.65 2.41
CA THR A 117 -10.67 -1.48 3.09
C THR A 117 -11.15 -0.03 3.12
N SER A 118 -10.28 0.92 2.77
CA SER A 118 -10.61 2.36 2.71
C SER A 118 -10.07 2.98 1.44
N THR A 119 -10.92 3.73 0.73
CA THR A 119 -10.51 4.52 -0.44
C THR A 119 -9.53 5.62 -0.08
N LEU A 120 -9.50 6.06 1.19
CA LEU A 120 -8.54 7.06 1.66
C LEU A 120 -7.08 6.59 1.48
N TYR A 121 -6.79 5.32 1.72
CA TYR A 121 -5.44 4.77 1.55
C TYR A 121 -5.03 4.76 0.09
N VAL A 122 -5.99 4.47 -0.80
CA VAL A 122 -5.82 4.50 -2.26
C VAL A 122 -5.62 5.92 -2.77
N GLU A 123 -6.41 6.89 -2.27
CA GLU A 123 -6.25 8.32 -2.58
C GLU A 123 -4.86 8.83 -2.17
N MET A 124 -4.40 8.49 -0.96
CA MET A 124 -3.05 8.85 -0.51
C MET A 124 -1.96 8.20 -1.35
N LEU A 125 -2.15 6.94 -1.76
CA LEU A 125 -1.22 6.27 -2.66
C LEU A 125 -1.19 6.96 -4.03
N ALA A 126 -2.33 7.31 -4.62
CA ALA A 126 -2.37 8.04 -5.89
C ALA A 126 -1.67 9.40 -5.83
N GLU A 127 -1.86 10.16 -4.75
CA GLU A 127 -1.17 11.44 -4.51
C GLU A 127 0.36 11.23 -4.37
N CYS A 128 0.78 10.20 -3.64
CA CYS A 128 2.19 9.82 -3.54
C CYS A 128 2.81 9.47 -4.90
N LEU A 129 2.11 8.70 -5.75
CA LEU A 129 2.61 8.34 -7.08
C LEU A 129 2.78 9.57 -7.96
N HIS A 130 1.81 10.50 -7.91
CA HIS A 130 1.88 11.75 -8.63
C HIS A 130 3.08 12.59 -8.20
N ASP A 131 3.27 12.77 -6.89
CA ASP A 131 4.39 13.54 -6.33
C ASP A 131 5.74 12.92 -6.72
N LEU A 132 5.88 11.59 -6.64
CA LEU A 132 7.12 10.89 -7.03
C LEU A 132 7.42 11.02 -8.53
N PHE A 133 6.40 11.05 -9.39
CA PHE A 133 6.58 11.31 -10.82
C PHE A 133 6.96 12.77 -11.10
N VAL A 134 6.27 13.74 -10.50
CA VAL A 134 6.56 15.18 -10.68
C VAL A 134 7.97 15.53 -10.18
N THR A 135 8.42 14.90 -9.11
CA THR A 135 9.78 15.06 -8.57
C THR A 135 10.85 14.22 -9.29
N GLN A 136 10.49 13.55 -10.39
CA GLN A 136 11.37 12.72 -11.20
C GLN A 136 12.02 11.55 -10.43
N THR A 137 11.38 11.09 -9.35
CA THR A 137 11.76 9.85 -8.67
C THR A 137 11.30 8.62 -9.46
N LEU A 138 10.19 8.75 -10.21
CA LEU A 138 9.69 7.73 -11.14
C LEU A 138 9.91 8.18 -12.57
N HIS A 139 10.25 7.24 -13.44
CA HIS A 139 10.44 7.48 -14.86
C HIS A 139 9.11 7.50 -15.62
N ALA A 140 8.16 6.66 -15.21
CA ALA A 140 6.83 6.58 -15.79
C ALA A 140 5.79 7.15 -14.82
N PRO A 141 4.66 7.69 -15.32
CA PRO A 141 3.50 7.91 -14.47
C PRO A 141 2.90 6.56 -14.07
N TRP A 142 2.61 6.40 -12.78
CA TRP A 142 1.95 5.21 -12.23
C TRP A 142 0.52 5.54 -11.82
N GLU A 143 -0.38 4.56 -11.99
CA GLU A 143 -1.79 4.68 -11.67
C GLU A 143 -2.29 3.54 -10.79
N ILE A 144 -3.44 3.77 -10.18
CA ILE A 144 -4.21 2.76 -9.45
C ILE A 144 -5.52 2.52 -10.19
N ALA A 145 -5.74 1.28 -10.62
CA ALA A 145 -7.00 0.85 -11.22
C ALA A 145 -7.77 -0.06 -10.26
N VAL A 146 -9.10 -0.05 -10.34
CA VAL A 146 -9.95 -1.02 -9.65
C VAL A 146 -9.95 -2.33 -10.44
N SER A 147 -9.72 -3.46 -9.77
CA SER A 147 -9.87 -4.77 -10.40
C SER A 147 -11.33 -5.22 -10.37
N SER A 148 -11.81 -5.78 -11.48
CA SER A 148 -13.13 -6.42 -11.55
C SER A 148 -13.19 -7.75 -10.79
N PHE A 149 -12.03 -8.34 -10.50
CA PHE A 149 -11.94 -9.58 -9.74
C PHE A 149 -11.94 -9.27 -8.23
N GLN A 150 -12.98 -9.73 -7.54
CA GLN A 150 -13.10 -9.65 -6.08
C GLN A 150 -12.95 -11.05 -5.50
N ALA A 151 -11.77 -11.36 -4.98
CA ALA A 151 -11.55 -12.59 -4.22
C ALA A 151 -12.05 -12.50 -2.77
N ASP A 152 -12.07 -11.29 -2.20
CA ASP A 152 -12.51 -11.02 -0.84
C ASP A 152 -13.76 -10.14 -0.86
N ALA A 153 -14.82 -10.58 -0.18
CA ALA A 153 -16.07 -9.81 -0.07
C ALA A 153 -15.94 -8.56 0.82
N GLN A 154 -14.87 -8.48 1.64
CA GLN A 154 -14.67 -7.40 2.61
C GLN A 154 -13.68 -6.33 2.15
N ALA A 155 -13.00 -6.53 1.02
CA ALA A 155 -12.01 -5.58 0.52
C ALA A 155 -12.07 -5.44 -1.00
N THR A 156 -11.89 -4.20 -1.48
CA THR A 156 -11.76 -3.94 -2.91
C THR A 156 -10.35 -4.28 -3.36
N THR A 157 -10.23 -4.96 -4.49
CA THR A 157 -8.93 -5.25 -5.12
C THR A 157 -8.55 -4.12 -6.06
N PHE A 158 -7.35 -3.61 -5.89
CA PHE A 158 -6.76 -2.54 -6.70
C PHE A 158 -5.49 -3.06 -7.39
N ILE A 159 -5.13 -2.41 -8.49
CA ILE A 159 -3.95 -2.71 -9.30
C ILE A 159 -3.11 -1.45 -9.38
N LEU A 160 -1.88 -1.51 -8.87
CA LEU A 160 -0.84 -0.50 -9.08
C LEU A 160 -0.04 -0.88 -10.33
N ARG A 161 0.03 0.01 -11.31
CA ARG A 161 0.70 -0.24 -12.60
C ARG A 161 1.18 1.08 -13.25
N PRO A 162 2.18 1.04 -14.14
CA PRO A 162 2.51 2.20 -14.95
C PRO A 162 1.37 2.48 -15.95
N GLN A 163 1.16 3.76 -16.26
CA GLN A 163 0.24 4.16 -17.32
C GLN A 163 0.85 3.80 -18.67
N SER A 164 0.07 3.14 -19.52
CA SER A 164 0.48 2.84 -20.89
C SER A 164 0.45 4.11 -21.73
N ASP A 165 1.58 4.47 -22.32
CA ASP A 165 1.68 5.52 -23.33
C ASP A 165 2.17 4.91 -24.65
N PRO A 166 1.31 4.77 -25.67
CA PRO A 166 1.70 4.25 -26.98
C PRO A 166 2.76 5.09 -27.69
N GLU A 167 2.79 6.40 -27.45
CA GLU A 167 3.71 7.34 -28.09
C GLU A 167 5.07 7.36 -27.38
N ARG A 168 5.10 6.95 -26.11
CA ARG A 168 6.30 6.91 -25.27
C ARG A 168 6.41 5.57 -24.55
N PRO A 169 6.77 4.48 -25.26
CA PRO A 169 6.93 3.18 -24.64
C PRO A 169 8.09 3.22 -23.63
N PHE A 170 7.81 2.85 -22.39
CA PHE A 170 8.83 2.72 -21.36
C PHE A 170 9.62 1.42 -21.52
N HIS A 171 10.93 1.50 -21.34
CA HIS A 171 11.79 0.31 -21.27
C HIS A 171 11.55 -0.45 -19.96
N LEU A 172 11.54 -1.78 -20.03
CA LEU A 172 11.32 -2.64 -18.85
C LEU A 172 12.28 -2.32 -17.71
N GLY A 173 13.56 -2.07 -18.01
CA GLY A 173 14.56 -1.72 -17.00
C GLY A 173 14.21 -0.44 -16.21
N MET A 174 13.61 0.56 -16.86
CA MET A 174 13.17 1.79 -16.19
C MET A 174 11.98 1.50 -15.27
N LEU A 175 11.03 0.68 -15.71
CA LEU A 175 9.89 0.29 -14.89
C LEU A 175 10.30 -0.57 -13.69
N GLN A 176 11.34 -1.40 -13.83
CA GLN A 176 11.92 -2.15 -12.72
C GLN A 176 12.67 -1.24 -11.73
N GLN A 177 13.33 -0.18 -12.21
CA GLN A 177 13.91 0.85 -11.35
C GLN A 177 12.81 1.61 -10.59
N ASP A 178 11.67 1.91 -11.23
CA ASP A 178 10.52 2.51 -10.55
C ASP A 178 9.98 1.61 -9.43
N LEU A 179 9.91 0.28 -9.61
CA LEU A 179 9.52 -0.65 -8.54
C LEU A 179 10.44 -0.57 -7.32
N GLU A 180 11.75 -0.47 -7.55
CA GLU A 180 12.75 -0.30 -6.49
C GLU A 180 12.56 1.06 -5.79
N ALA A 181 12.42 2.15 -6.55
CA ALA A 181 12.20 3.49 -6.03
C ALA A 181 10.91 3.60 -5.22
N LEU A 182 9.81 3.01 -5.70
CA LEU A 182 8.55 2.90 -4.97
C LEU A 182 8.74 2.12 -3.67
N GLY A 183 9.42 0.97 -3.69
CA GLY A 183 9.69 0.17 -2.50
C GLY A 183 10.44 0.94 -1.40
N ASP A 184 11.43 1.77 -1.80
CA ASP A 184 12.26 2.53 -0.86
C ASP A 184 11.58 3.80 -0.32
N THR A 185 10.69 4.43 -1.10
CA THR A 185 10.15 5.78 -0.80
C THR A 185 8.70 5.80 -0.31
N LEU A 186 7.90 4.80 -0.65
CA LEU A 186 6.45 4.85 -0.50
C LEU A 186 5.99 4.97 0.97
N VAL A 187 6.55 4.15 1.87
CA VAL A 187 6.16 4.16 3.30
C VAL A 187 6.45 5.51 3.98
N PRO A 188 7.66 6.08 3.92
CA PRO A 188 7.93 7.37 4.58
C PRO A 188 7.09 8.52 3.98
N VAL A 189 6.91 8.55 2.65
CA VAL A 189 6.10 9.60 1.99
C VAL A 189 4.64 9.51 2.42
N LEU A 190 4.03 8.31 2.40
CA LEU A 190 2.64 8.13 2.83
C LEU A 190 2.43 8.47 4.30
N ARG A 191 3.37 8.11 5.19
CA ARG A 191 3.28 8.50 6.60
C ARG A 191 3.34 10.02 6.77
N ASN A 192 4.20 10.70 6.01
CA ASN A 192 4.26 12.17 6.02
C ASN A 192 2.93 12.77 5.52
N LEU A 193 2.42 12.28 4.40
CA LEU A 193 1.15 12.73 3.82
C LEU A 193 -0.02 12.55 4.79
N ALA A 194 -0.09 11.39 5.47
CA ALA A 194 -1.11 11.12 6.47
C ALA A 194 -1.05 12.10 7.67
N ARG A 195 0.15 12.45 8.16
CA ARG A 195 0.33 13.47 9.21
C ARG A 195 -0.16 14.84 8.76
N GLN A 196 0.18 15.25 7.53
CA GLN A 196 -0.25 16.53 6.98
C GLN A 196 -1.77 16.61 6.84
N LYS A 197 -2.39 15.56 6.28
CA LYS A 197 -3.86 15.49 6.15
C LYS A 197 -4.55 15.53 7.51
N LEU A 198 -4.02 14.80 8.51
CA LEU A 198 -4.58 14.80 9.85
C LEU A 198 -4.48 16.19 10.51
N ALA A 199 -3.32 16.86 10.38
CA ALA A 199 -3.12 18.21 10.89
C ALA A 199 -4.05 19.25 10.24
N ARG A 200 -4.34 19.13 8.93
CA ARG A 200 -5.30 20.00 8.23
C ARG A 200 -6.71 19.81 8.77
N LEU A 201 -7.17 18.56 8.95
CA LEU A 201 -8.50 18.26 9.48
C LEU A 201 -8.71 18.81 10.91
N SER A 202 -7.67 18.78 11.75
CA SER A 202 -7.71 19.36 13.09
C SER A 202 -7.88 20.88 13.10
N ARG A 203 -7.47 21.59 12.04
CA ARG A 203 -7.65 23.06 11.92
C ARG A 203 -9.02 23.45 11.38
N THR A 204 -9.60 22.62 10.53
CA THR A 204 -10.91 22.87 9.87
C THR A 204 -12.10 22.44 10.73
N THR A 205 -11.88 21.95 11.95
CA THR A 205 -12.97 21.77 12.92
C THR A 205 -13.07 23.07 13.72
N PRO A 206 -13.77 24.13 13.24
CA PRO A 206 -14.02 25.30 14.07
C PRO A 206 -14.71 24.75 15.31
N GLY A 207 -14.14 25.06 16.48
CA GLY A 207 -14.67 24.61 17.76
C GLY A 207 -16.18 24.73 17.68
N ARG A 208 -16.86 23.58 17.72
CA ARG A 208 -18.31 23.49 17.88
C ARG A 208 -18.52 24.15 19.23
N ARG A 209 -18.56 25.49 19.23
CA ARG A 209 -18.85 26.30 20.39
C ARG A 209 -20.16 25.70 20.82
N ASN A 210 -20.15 25.07 21.99
CA ASN A 210 -21.38 24.77 22.72
C ASN A 210 -22.13 26.10 22.74
N ARG A 211 -23.00 26.35 21.75
CA ARG A 211 -24.08 27.29 21.92
C ARG A 211 -24.89 26.60 22.99
N GLY A 212 -24.67 27.05 24.23
CA GLY A 212 -25.50 26.65 25.35
C GLY A 212 -26.92 26.78 24.84
N ILE A 213 -27.61 25.65 24.79
CA ILE A 213 -29.06 25.66 24.69
C ILE A 213 -29.45 26.28 26.03
N GLU A 214 -29.65 27.60 26.06
CA GLU A 214 -30.33 28.26 27.16
C GLU A 214 -31.73 27.64 27.20
N ILE A 215 -31.91 26.72 28.13
CA ILE A 215 -33.22 26.19 28.47
C ILE A 215 -33.90 27.30 29.25
N THR A 216 -34.64 28.16 28.56
CA THR A 216 -35.54 29.11 29.21
C THR A 216 -36.61 28.31 29.96
N PRO A 217 -36.75 28.45 31.29
CA PRO A 217 -37.78 27.73 32.02
C PRO A 217 -39.18 28.25 31.62
N PRO A 218 -40.19 27.38 31.53
CA PRO A 218 -41.57 27.80 31.27
C PRO A 218 -42.15 28.57 32.45
N ALA A 219 -42.97 29.58 32.11
CA ALA A 219 -43.69 30.46 33.04
C ALA A 219 -44.89 29.78 33.70
#